data_AF-A0A3S2BRJ7-F1
#
_entry.id   AF-A0A3S2BRJ7-F1
#
_cell.length_a   1.000
_cell.length_b   1.000
_cell.length_c   1.000
_cell.angle_alpha   90.00
_cell.angle_beta   90.00
_cell.angle_gamma   90.00
#
_symmetry.space_group_name_H-M   'P 1'
#
loop_
_entity.id
_entity.type
_entity.pdbx_description
1 polymer ?
#
loop_
_entity_poly.entity_id
_entity_poly.type
_entity_poly.pdbx_seq_one_letter_code
_entity_poly.pdbx_strand_id
1 'polypeptide(L)'
;ILCLPLAMLIFTAIAVVLPTGVASMGNAGPHGFSEVLYAYTSAAANNGSAFGGLSGNTPWYNITIGIGMLMGRFLVIIPALAIAGSLVAKKTVPASAGTFPTDGPLFVGLLVGVILIVGGLTFFPALAVGPIIEHLAMAHGQTF
;
A
#
# COMPACT_ATOMS: atom_id res chain seq x y z
N ILE A 1 7.35 5.67 -5.87
CA ILE A 1 6.52 4.45 -6.07
C ILE A 1 6.93 3.35 -5.10
N LEU A 2 8.20 2.95 -5.00
CA LEU A 2 8.63 1.80 -4.17
C LEU A 2 8.61 2.04 -2.65
N CYS A 3 8.69 3.28 -2.17
CA CYS A 3 8.72 3.59 -0.74
C CYS A 3 7.45 3.13 0.00
N LEU A 4 6.29 3.22 -0.66
CA LEU A 4 5.00 2.83 -0.09
C LEU A 4 4.92 1.32 0.18
N PRO A 5 5.01 0.43 -0.84
CA PRO A 5 4.93 -1.00 -0.59
C PRO A 5 6.07 -1.51 0.31
N LEU A 6 7.24 -0.88 0.29
CA LEU A 6 8.33 -1.21 1.21
C LEU A 6 7.91 -0.97 2.66
N ALA A 7 7.37 0.21 2.99
CA ALA A 7 6.89 0.51 4.33
C ALA A 7 5.74 -0.42 4.74
N MET A 8 4.76 -0.60 3.84
CA MET A 8 3.57 -1.40 4.10
C MET A 8 3.93 -2.86 4.40
N LEU A 9 4.71 -3.50 3.54
CA LEU A 9 5.01 -4.93 3.62
C LEU A 9 6.04 -5.24 4.70
N ILE A 10 7.08 -4.42 4.89
CA ILE A 10 8.10 -4.67 5.92
C ILE A 10 7.51 -4.52 7.32
N PHE A 11 6.79 -3.44 7.59
CA PHE A 11 6.21 -3.26 8.92
C PHE A 11 5.11 -4.28 9.22
N THR A 12 4.31 -4.66 8.21
CA THR A 12 3.37 -5.78 8.34
C THR A 12 4.11 -7.07 8.69
N ALA A 13 5.13 -7.44 7.92
CA ALA A 13 5.90 -8.66 8.14
C ALA A 13 6.50 -8.76 9.55
N ILE A 14 7.02 -7.66 10.08
CA ILE A 14 7.57 -7.64 11.44
C ILE A 14 6.44 -7.71 12.48
N ALA A 15 5.37 -6.93 12.31
CA ALA A 15 4.29 -6.86 13.29
C ALA A 15 3.53 -8.18 13.47
N VAL A 16 3.38 -8.97 12.41
CA VAL A 16 2.67 -10.27 12.46
C VAL A 16 3.49 -11.42 13.04
N VAL A 17 4.78 -11.22 13.31
CA VAL A 17 5.64 -12.19 14.00
C VAL A 17 6.13 -11.70 15.37
N LEU A 18 5.94 -10.42 15.67
CA LEU A 18 6.29 -9.83 16.96
C LEU A 18 5.17 -10.11 17.99
N PRO A 19 5.46 -10.71 19.16
CA PRO A 19 4.43 -11.07 20.13
C PRO A 19 3.53 -9.90 20.56
N THR A 20 4.12 -8.71 20.76
CA THR A 20 3.35 -7.50 21.11
C THR A 20 2.50 -6.98 19.96
N GLY A 21 2.94 -7.21 18.71
CA GLY A 21 2.17 -6.87 17.51
C GLY A 21 0.95 -7.78 17.36
N VAL A 22 1.18 -9.09 17.42
CA VAL A 22 0.12 -10.11 17.36
C VAL A 22 -0.89 -9.94 18.50
N ALA A 23 -0.44 -9.67 19.72
CA ALA A 23 -1.32 -9.43 20.87
C ALA A 23 -2.22 -8.19 20.73
N SER A 24 -1.96 -7.31 19.76
CA SER A 24 -2.79 -6.13 19.50
C SER A 24 -3.91 -6.38 18.48
N MET A 25 -3.92 -7.53 17.80
CA MET A 25 -4.97 -7.89 16.83
C MET A 25 -6.31 -8.06 17.57
N GLY A 26 -7.37 -7.52 16.99
CA GLY A 26 -8.73 -7.64 17.54
C GLY A 26 -9.41 -8.94 17.13
N ASN A 27 -8.97 -9.54 16.03
CA ASN A 27 -9.53 -10.77 15.48
C ASN A 27 -8.47 -11.85 15.28
N ALA A 28 -8.87 -13.11 15.44
CA ALA A 28 -8.04 -14.26 15.13
C ALA A 28 -8.05 -14.57 13.61
N GLY A 29 -7.17 -15.49 13.20
CA GLY A 29 -7.12 -15.98 11.83
C GLY A 29 -6.71 -14.91 10.80
N PRO A 30 -7.12 -15.07 9.53
CA PRO A 30 -6.73 -14.16 8.44
C PRO A 30 -7.19 -12.71 8.62
N HIS A 31 -8.29 -12.48 9.37
CA HIS A 31 -8.75 -11.12 9.62
C HIS A 31 -7.78 -10.33 10.49
N GLY A 32 -7.15 -10.96 11.49
CA GLY A 32 -6.10 -10.33 12.29
C GLY A 32 -4.88 -9.91 11.46
N PHE A 33 -4.50 -10.72 10.46
CA PHE A 33 -3.49 -10.33 9.49
C PHE A 33 -3.95 -9.11 8.66
N SER A 34 -5.19 -9.11 8.19
CA SER A 34 -5.79 -8.00 7.44
C SER A 34 -5.81 -6.70 8.24
N GLU A 35 -6.12 -6.75 9.55
CA GLU A 35 -6.07 -5.59 10.45
C GLU A 35 -4.69 -4.93 10.45
N VAL A 36 -3.63 -5.73 10.58
CA VAL A 36 -2.24 -5.23 10.60
C VAL A 36 -1.83 -4.70 9.23
N LEU A 37 -2.10 -5.47 8.15
CA LEU A 37 -1.80 -5.04 6.79
C LEU A 37 -2.50 -3.73 6.45
N TYR A 38 -3.78 -3.60 6.84
CA TYR A 38 -4.59 -2.42 6.59
C TYR A 38 -4.06 -1.20 7.37
N ALA A 39 -3.65 -1.38 8.62
CA ALA A 39 -3.07 -0.29 9.42
C ALA A 39 -1.83 0.31 8.74
N TYR A 40 -0.88 -0.52 8.29
CA TYR A 40 0.31 -0.02 7.60
C TYR A 40 0.04 0.47 6.18
N THR A 41 -0.91 -0.15 5.46
CA THR A 41 -1.35 0.34 4.14
C THR A 41 -1.95 1.73 4.25
N SER A 42 -2.88 1.93 5.17
CA SER A 42 -3.53 3.22 5.40
C SER A 42 -2.52 4.29 5.85
N ALA A 43 -1.64 3.94 6.79
CA ALA A 43 -0.62 4.85 7.32
C ALA A 43 0.38 5.30 6.25
N ALA A 44 1.00 4.34 5.55
CA ALA A 44 1.97 4.64 4.50
C ALA A 44 1.33 5.36 3.32
N ALA A 45 0.08 5.06 2.97
CA ALA A 45 -0.66 5.80 1.95
C ALA A 45 -1.21 7.15 2.43
N ASN A 46 -1.00 7.51 3.71
CA ASN A 46 -1.55 8.72 4.35
C ASN A 46 -3.08 8.86 4.20
N ASN A 47 -3.81 7.74 4.22
CA ASN A 47 -5.28 7.72 4.14
C ASN A 47 -5.91 8.10 5.49
N GLY A 48 -5.54 7.39 6.56
CA GLY A 48 -6.03 7.63 7.93
C GLY A 48 -7.21 6.75 8.36
N SER A 49 -7.76 5.92 7.46
CA SER A 49 -8.74 4.89 7.80
C SER A 49 -8.12 3.77 8.65
N ALA A 50 -8.93 3.09 9.46
CA ALA A 50 -8.51 1.92 10.24
C ALA A 50 -9.68 0.92 10.39
N PHE A 51 -9.39 -0.37 10.56
CA PHE A 51 -10.41 -1.39 10.85
C PHE A 51 -11.07 -1.21 12.22
N GLY A 52 -10.40 -0.54 13.16
CA GLY A 52 -10.91 -0.28 14.51
C GLY A 52 -10.80 -1.45 15.50
N GLY A 53 -10.52 -2.68 15.03
CA GLY A 53 -10.24 -3.84 15.88
C GLY A 53 -8.80 -3.91 16.40
N LEU A 54 -7.82 -3.43 15.63
CA LEU A 54 -6.41 -3.38 16.04
C LEU A 54 -6.17 -2.35 17.16
N SER A 55 -5.61 -2.78 18.29
CA SER A 55 -5.16 -1.88 19.36
C SER A 55 -3.85 -1.18 18.99
N GLY A 56 -3.96 -0.06 18.29
CA GLY A 56 -2.80 0.71 17.80
C GLY A 56 -2.02 1.46 18.87
N ASN A 57 -2.56 1.63 20.08
CA ASN A 57 -1.91 2.42 21.14
C ASN A 57 -0.85 1.63 21.92
N THR A 58 0.17 1.16 21.21
CA THR A 58 1.37 0.53 21.78
C THR A 58 2.61 1.27 21.30
N PRO A 59 3.74 1.22 22.04
CA PRO A 59 4.97 1.85 21.58
C PRO A 59 5.39 1.39 20.18
N TRP A 60 5.24 0.09 19.88
CA TRP A 60 5.55 -0.46 18.55
C TRP A 60 4.71 0.20 17.47
N TYR A 61 3.37 0.09 17.55
CA TYR A 61 2.49 0.61 16.51
C TYR A 61 2.56 2.12 16.39
N ASN A 62 2.55 2.87 17.50
CA ASN A 62 2.65 4.34 17.46
C ASN A 62 3.92 4.79 16.72
N ILE A 63 5.07 4.14 16.98
CA ILE A 63 6.34 4.50 16.34
C ILE A 63 6.36 4.08 14.87
N THR A 64 6.04 2.82 14.55
CA THR A 64 6.17 2.31 13.18
C THR A 64 5.10 2.85 12.24
N ILE A 65 3.86 3.05 12.72
CA ILE A 65 2.81 3.76 11.97
C ILE A 65 3.23 5.21 11.75
N GLY A 66 3.78 5.87 12.79
CA GLY A 66 4.39 7.20 12.68
C GLY A 66 5.44 7.29 11.58
N ILE A 67 6.40 6.37 11.57
CA ILE A 67 7.43 6.26 10.53
C ILE A 67 6.80 5.99 9.17
N GLY A 68 5.83 5.08 9.08
CA GLY A 68 5.10 4.79 7.86
C GLY A 68 4.45 6.03 7.25
N MET A 69 3.78 6.86 8.07
CA MET A 69 3.19 8.12 7.63
C MET A 69 4.23 9.12 7.14
N LEU A 70 5.36 9.26 7.84
CA LEU A 70 6.47 10.14 7.43
C LEU A 70 7.10 9.70 6.11
N MET A 71 7.34 8.40 5.96
CA MET A 71 7.87 7.81 4.73
C MET A 71 6.90 8.02 3.56
N GLY A 72 5.62 7.72 3.76
CA GLY A 72 4.57 7.89 2.78
C GLY A 72 4.43 9.32 2.27
N ARG A 73 4.57 10.29 3.18
CA ARG A 73 4.44 11.71 2.86
C ARG A 73 5.71 12.23 2.18
N PHE A 74 6.84 12.15 2.86
CA PHE A 74 8.04 12.89 2.47
C PHE A 74 8.90 12.13 1.46
N LEU A 75 8.99 10.80 1.53
CA LEU A 75 9.74 10.01 0.54
C LEU A 75 8.99 9.85 -0.78
N VAL A 76 7.75 10.34 -0.89
CA VAL A 76 7.05 10.54 -2.16
C VAL A 76 7.24 11.97 -2.67
N ILE A 77 7.07 12.98 -1.81
CA ILE A 77 7.19 14.40 -2.18
C ILE A 77 8.60 14.76 -2.65
N ILE A 78 9.65 14.32 -1.94
CA ILE A 78 11.04 14.70 -2.27
C ILE A 78 11.41 14.25 -3.70
N PRO A 79 11.23 12.97 -4.10
CA PRO A 79 11.47 12.57 -5.49
C PRO A 79 10.55 13.26 -6.49
N ALA A 80 9.29 13.54 -6.14
CA ALA A 80 8.38 14.26 -7.02
C ALA A 80 8.86 15.69 -7.32
N LEU A 81 9.37 16.41 -6.32
CA LEU A 81 10.00 17.72 -6.50
C LEU A 81 11.28 17.63 -7.33
N ALA A 82 12.10 16.59 -7.13
CA ALA A 82 13.29 16.35 -7.96
C ALA A 82 12.92 16.08 -9.44
N ILE A 83 11.84 15.34 -9.70
CA ILE A 83 11.30 15.14 -11.05
C ILE A 83 10.85 16.49 -11.63
N ALA A 84 10.10 17.31 -10.87
CA ALA A 84 9.68 18.63 -11.32
C ALA A 84 10.88 19.53 -11.69
N GLY A 85 11.92 19.56 -10.84
CA GLY A 85 13.16 20.28 -11.11
C GLY A 85 13.94 19.75 -12.32
N SER A 86 13.89 18.45 -12.58
CA SER A 86 14.48 17.85 -13.79
C SER A 86 13.67 18.20 -15.05
N LEU A 87 12.35 18.29 -14.94
CA LEU A 87 11.45 18.61 -16.06
C LEU A 87 11.54 20.08 -16.47
N VAL A 88 11.67 21.02 -15.53
CA VAL A 88 11.75 22.46 -15.87
C VAL A 88 12.99 22.81 -16.71
N ALA A 89 14.06 22.02 -16.59
CA ALA A 89 15.26 22.19 -17.40
C ALA A 89 15.10 21.67 -18.85
N LYS A 90 14.02 20.94 -19.16
CA LYS A 90 13.78 20.34 -20.49
C LYS A 90 12.89 21.25 -21.33
N LYS A 91 13.18 21.32 -22.63
CA LYS A 91 12.32 22.00 -23.61
C LYS A 91 11.23 21.04 -24.09
N THR A 92 10.02 21.56 -24.26
CA THR A 92 8.95 20.83 -24.96
C THR A 92 9.31 20.71 -26.45
N VAL A 93 9.05 19.55 -27.03
CA VAL A 93 9.33 19.25 -28.44
C VAL A 93 7.98 19.12 -29.16
N PRO A 94 7.84 19.64 -30.40
CA PRO A 94 6.62 19.46 -31.19
C PRO A 94 6.30 17.99 -31.43
N ALA A 95 5.02 17.69 -31.62
CA ALA A 95 4.57 16.34 -31.95
C ALA A 95 5.17 15.87 -33.27
N SER A 96 5.51 14.58 -33.32
CA SER A 96 6.07 13.89 -34.48
C SER A 96 5.34 12.57 -34.72
N ALA A 97 5.68 11.87 -35.81
CA ALA A 97 5.11 10.55 -36.11
C ALA A 97 5.33 9.50 -35.01
N GLY A 98 6.33 9.69 -34.13
CA GLY A 98 6.58 8.82 -32.98
C GLY A 98 5.91 9.26 -31.67
N THR A 99 5.13 10.35 -31.67
CA THR A 99 4.47 10.84 -30.45
C THR A 99 3.22 10.02 -30.16
N PHE A 100 3.18 9.37 -29.00
CA PHE A 100 2.04 8.57 -28.57
C PHE A 100 0.95 9.48 -27.94
N PRO A 101 -0.31 9.44 -28.42
CA PRO A 101 -1.40 10.23 -27.82
C PRO A 101 -1.73 9.77 -26.39
N THR A 102 -1.73 10.69 -25.43
CA THR A 102 -1.95 10.39 -24.00
C THR A 102 -3.34 10.81 -23.48
N ASP A 103 -4.27 11.09 -24.38
CA ASP A 103 -5.61 11.62 -24.08
C ASP A 103 -6.76 10.73 -24.60
N GLY A 104 -6.44 9.68 -25.36
CA GLY A 104 -7.43 8.75 -25.93
C GLY A 104 -7.72 7.51 -25.08
N PRO A 105 -8.75 6.72 -25.42
CA PRO A 105 -9.12 5.50 -24.70
C PRO A 105 -7.99 4.46 -24.57
N LEU A 106 -7.11 4.40 -25.57
CA LEU A 106 -5.94 3.52 -25.54
C LEU A 106 -4.99 3.86 -24.40
N PHE A 107 -4.69 5.15 -24.18
CA PHE A 107 -3.83 5.56 -23.08
C PHE A 107 -4.51 5.34 -21.72
N VAL A 108 -5.82 5.58 -21.63
CA VAL A 108 -6.60 5.26 -20.42
C VAL A 108 -6.48 3.78 -20.09
N GLY A 109 -6.72 2.89 -21.06
CA GLY A 109 -6.57 1.45 -20.88
C GLY A 109 -5.15 1.04 -20.47
N LEU A 110 -4.13 1.62 -21.11
CA LEU A 110 -2.74 1.39 -20.75
C LEU A 110 -2.45 1.83 -19.30
N LEU A 111 -2.85 3.04 -18.92
CA LEU A 111 -2.59 3.59 -17.58
C LEU A 111 -3.28 2.77 -16.49
N VAL A 112 -4.56 2.43 -16.68
CA VAL A 112 -5.32 1.56 -15.77
C VAL A 112 -4.64 0.19 -15.67
N GLY A 113 -4.25 -0.41 -16.79
CA GLY A 113 -3.55 -1.68 -16.84
C GLY A 113 -2.25 -1.65 -16.03
N VAL A 114 -1.43 -0.61 -16.21
CA VAL A 114 -0.19 -0.43 -15.44
C VAL A 114 -0.48 -0.33 -13.94
N ILE A 115 -1.46 0.46 -13.52
CA ILE A 115 -1.82 0.63 -12.11
C ILE A 115 -2.28 -0.70 -11.50
N LEU A 116 -3.19 -1.42 -12.18
CA LEU A 116 -3.72 -2.69 -11.70
C LEU A 116 -2.67 -3.79 -11.66
N ILE A 117 -1.81 -3.90 -12.68
CA ILE A 117 -0.76 -4.93 -12.74
C ILE A 117 0.28 -4.66 -11.65
N VAL A 118 0.78 -3.42 -11.53
CA VAL A 118 1.78 -3.09 -10.53
C VAL A 118 1.23 -3.27 -9.12
N GLY A 119 0.02 -2.75 -8.83
CA GLY A 119 -0.63 -2.92 -7.54
C GLY A 119 -0.93 -4.39 -7.24
N GLY A 120 -1.56 -5.08 -8.20
CA GLY A 120 -1.92 -6.49 -8.10
C GLY A 120 -0.71 -7.37 -7.80
N LEU A 121 0.34 -7.32 -8.62
CA LEU A 121 1.53 -8.15 -8.42
C LEU A 121 2.29 -7.83 -7.13
N THR A 122 2.23 -6.59 -6.63
CA THR A 122 2.90 -6.19 -5.40
C THR A 122 2.19 -6.72 -4.16
N PHE A 123 0.85 -6.66 -4.12
CA PHE A 123 0.07 -6.96 -2.91
C PHE A 123 -0.65 -8.31 -2.96
N PHE A 124 -0.72 -8.98 -4.12
CA PHE A 124 -1.45 -10.25 -4.26
C PHE A 124 -1.06 -11.31 -3.22
N PRO A 125 0.24 -11.57 -2.93
CA PRO A 125 0.59 -12.56 -1.91
C PRO A 125 0.06 -12.20 -0.51
N ALA A 126 0.12 -10.92 -0.13
CA ALA A 126 -0.41 -10.45 1.15
C ALA A 126 -1.94 -10.51 1.19
N LEU A 127 -2.61 -10.10 0.11
CA LEU A 127 -4.07 -10.17 0.01
C LEU A 127 -4.59 -11.62 0.00
N ALA A 128 -3.82 -12.55 -0.58
CA ALA A 128 -4.14 -13.97 -0.61
C ALA A 128 -4.25 -14.57 0.81
N VAL A 129 -3.33 -14.22 1.71
CA VAL A 129 -3.28 -14.73 3.09
C VAL A 129 -4.09 -13.92 4.11
N GLY A 130 -4.70 -12.81 3.68
CA GLY A 130 -5.60 -12.00 4.48
C GLY A 130 -7.06 -12.10 4.00
N PRO A 131 -7.59 -11.08 3.32
CA PRO A 131 -9.01 -11.01 2.99
C PRO A 131 -9.49 -12.08 2.01
N ILE A 132 -8.64 -12.56 1.09
CA ILE A 132 -9.06 -13.57 0.11
C ILE A 132 -9.30 -14.91 0.79
N ILE A 133 -8.35 -15.40 1.59
CA ILE A 133 -8.55 -16.66 2.32
C ILE A 133 -9.66 -16.55 3.37
N GLU A 134 -9.83 -15.38 4.00
CA GLU A 134 -10.96 -15.11 4.90
C GLU A 134 -12.31 -15.32 4.19
N HIS A 135 -12.48 -14.68 3.02
CA HIS A 135 -13.70 -14.79 2.23
C HIS A 135 -13.98 -16.25 1.82
N LEU A 136 -12.95 -16.97 1.38
CA LEU A 136 -13.08 -18.37 1.00
C LEU A 136 -13.39 -19.26 2.22
N ALA A 137 -12.80 -19.02 3.38
CA ALA A 137 -13.07 -19.77 4.60
C ALA A 137 -14.52 -19.58 5.07
N MET A 138 -15.00 -18.33 5.08
CA MET A 138 -16.39 -18.00 5.41
C MET A 138 -17.39 -18.68 4.46
N ALA A 139 -17.09 -18.71 3.15
CA ALA A 139 -17.94 -19.40 2.17
C ALA A 139 -18.05 -20.92 2.42
N HIS A 140 -17.06 -21.51 3.10
CA HIS A 140 -17.07 -22.91 3.53
C HIS A 140 -17.52 -23.09 4.99
N GLY A 141 -18.04 -22.05 5.64
CA GLY A 141 -18.57 -22.11 7.01
C GLY A 141 -17.51 -22.13 8.12
N GLN A 142 -16.24 -21.80 7.81
CA GLN A 142 -15.20 -21.64 8.82
C GLN A 142 -15.25 -20.24 9.44
N THR A 143 -15.19 -20.17 10.76
CA THR A 143 -15.11 -18.93 11.55
C THR A 143 -13.93 -19.03 12.52
N PHE A 144 -13.37 -17.88 12.92
CA PHE A 144 -12.15 -17.76 13.71
C PHE A 144 -12.41 -17.04 15.03
#